data_AF-K1R820-F1
#
_entry.id   AF-K1R820-F1
#
_cell.length_a   1.000
_cell.length_b   1.000
_cell.length_c   1.000
_cell.angle_alpha   90.00
_cell.angle_beta   90.00
_cell.angle_gamma   90.00
#
_symmetry.space_group_name_H-M   'P 1'
#
loop_
_entity.id
_entity.type
_entity.pdbx_description
1 polymer ?
#
loop_
_entity_poly.entity_id
_entity_poly.type
_entity_poly.pdbx_seq_one_letter_code
_entity_poly.pdbx_strand_id
1 'polypeptide(L)' 'MPFTTYEKNNDNHGGMNCAAWAKGGWWYNAFQNTCLNGLYGDDRYGQGVNWKDWNTHGNPPS' A
#
# COMPACT_ATOMS: atom_id res chain seq x y z
N MET A 1 6.29 8.91 7.35
CA MET A 1 4.95 9.18 7.91
C MET A 1 4.72 8.30 9.11
N PRO A 2 3.88 8.67 10.10
CA PRO A 2 3.50 7.75 11.18
C PRO A 2 2.83 6.48 10.63
N PHE A 3 2.86 5.41 11.41
CA PHE A 3 2.32 4.12 11.00
C PHE A 3 0.78 4.17 10.97
N THR A 4 0.19 3.71 9.88
CA THR A 4 -1.26 3.74 9.63
C THR A 4 -1.79 2.32 9.46
N THR A 5 -2.91 2.03 10.11
CA THR A 5 -3.63 0.75 10.06
C THR A 5 -5.07 0.96 9.64
N TYR A 6 -5.81 -0.14 9.42
CA TYR A 6 -7.24 -0.10 9.11
C TYR A 6 -8.03 0.74 10.13
N GLU A 7 -7.75 0.57 11.41
CA GLU A 7 -8.48 1.24 12.50
C GLU A 7 -7.92 2.62 12.85
N LYS A 8 -6.64 2.87 12.55
CA LYS A 8 -5.96 4.12 12.90
C LYS A 8 -5.36 4.79 11.67
N ASN A 9 -6.08 5.77 11.15
CA ASN A 9 -5.61 6.61 10.04
C ASN A 9 -4.66 7.71 10.56
N ASN A 10 -3.38 7.60 10.24
CA ASN A 10 -2.38 8.65 10.45
C ASN A 10 -1.71 9.08 9.12
N ASP A 11 -2.30 8.70 7.99
CA ASP A 11 -1.79 9.08 6.68
C ASP A 11 -2.27 10.49 6.30
N ASN A 12 -1.66 11.10 5.28
CA ASN A 12 -1.97 12.46 4.84
C ASN A 12 -3.07 12.48 3.77
N HIS A 13 -3.72 11.35 3.46
CA HIS A 13 -4.74 11.31 2.42
C HIS A 13 -6.09 11.80 2.95
N GLY A 14 -6.48 13.02 2.54
CA GLY A 14 -7.63 13.73 3.10
C GLY A 14 -9.02 13.12 2.86
N GLY A 15 -9.14 12.03 2.09
CA GLY A 15 -10.43 11.42 1.76
C GLY A 15 -10.50 9.89 1.89
N MET A 16 -9.43 9.24 2.36
CA MET A 16 -9.33 7.77 2.33
C MET A 16 -8.26 7.28 3.30
N ASN A 17 -8.48 6.12 3.93
CA ASN A 17 -7.45 5.44 4.71
C ASN A 17 -6.61 4.55 3.77
N CYS A 18 -5.33 4.87 3.61
CA CYS A 18 -4.42 4.13 2.74
C CYS A 18 -4.22 2.68 3.18
N ALA A 19 -4.22 2.41 4.49
CA ALA A 19 -4.08 1.05 5.01
C ALA A 19 -5.27 0.16 4.66
N ALA A 20 -6.47 0.74 4.59
CA ALA A 20 -7.68 -0.01 4.21
C ALA A 20 -7.64 -0.44 2.74
N TRP A 21 -7.11 0.40 1.85
CA TRP A 21 -6.97 0.10 0.43
C TRP A 21 -5.81 -0.82 0.11
N ALA A 22 -4.68 -0.58 0.77
CA ALA A 22 -3.46 -1.37 0.63
C ALA A 22 -3.55 -2.76 1.30
N LYS A 23 -4.62 -3.00 2.09
CA LYS A 23 -4.86 -4.24 2.84
C LYS A 23 -3.72 -4.62 3.77
N GLY A 24 -3.07 -3.62 4.36
CA GLY A 24 -1.89 -3.80 5.20
C GLY A 24 -1.54 -2.55 5.98
N GLY A 25 -0.89 -2.71 7.14
CA GLY A 25 -0.39 -1.57 7.92
C GLY A 25 1.00 -1.13 7.44
N TRP A 26 1.20 0.17 7.25
CA TRP A 26 2.49 0.72 6.81
C TRP A 26 2.64 2.21 7.18
N TRP A 27 3.82 2.77 6.94
CA TRP A 27 4.09 4.20 7.05
C TRP A 27 3.61 4.96 5.80
N TYR A 28 2.29 4.98 5.57
CA TYR A 28 1.65 5.62 4.42
C TYR A 28 1.69 7.15 4.47
N ASN A 29 1.89 7.80 3.31
CA ASN A 29 1.74 9.25 3.15
C ASN A 29 0.40 9.59 2.51
N ALA A 30 0.38 9.92 1.22
CA ALA A 30 -0.82 9.77 0.41
C ALA A 30 -0.61 8.48 -0.41
N PHE A 31 -0.91 7.35 0.20
CA PHE A 31 -0.57 5.98 -0.24
C PHE A 31 0.91 5.62 -0.06
N GLN A 32 1.33 4.54 -0.71
CA GLN A 32 2.66 3.95 -0.66
C GLN A 32 3.27 3.78 -2.05
N ASN A 33 4.60 3.83 -2.07
CA ASN A 33 5.40 3.22 -3.14
C ASN A 33 5.79 1.77 -2.80
N THR A 34 5.72 1.37 -1.53
CA THR A 34 6.06 0.02 -1.06
C THR A 34 5.09 -0.40 0.03
N CYS A 35 4.64 -1.65 0.02
CA CYS A 35 3.95 -2.25 1.15
C CYS A 35 4.36 -3.70 1.26
N LEU A 36 5.19 -4.01 2.25
CA LEU A 36 5.58 -5.39 2.54
C LEU A 36 4.50 -6.15 3.33
N ASN A 37 3.55 -5.41 3.91
CA ASN A 37 2.46 -5.95 4.73
C ASN A 37 1.13 -6.03 3.97
N GLY A 38 1.14 -5.87 2.64
CA GLY A 38 -0.04 -6.01 1.80
C GLY A 38 -0.49 -7.46 1.67
N LEU A 39 -1.61 -7.69 1.01
CA LEU A 39 -2.16 -9.04 0.86
C LEU A 39 -1.25 -9.92 -0.01
N TYR A 40 -0.75 -11.01 0.54
CA TYR A 40 0.12 -11.93 -0.20
C TYR A 40 -0.58 -12.51 -1.44
N GLY A 41 0.09 -12.44 -2.60
CA GLY A 41 -0.43 -12.94 -3.88
C GLY A 41 -1.44 -12.02 -4.58
N ASP A 42 -1.79 -10.86 -4.01
CA ASP A 42 -2.60 -9.85 -4.69
C ASP A 42 -1.73 -9.05 -5.67
N ASP A 43 -2.02 -9.13 -6.96
CA ASP A 43 -1.28 -8.45 -8.02
C ASP A 43 -1.89 -7.09 -8.40
N ARG A 44 -3.01 -6.71 -7.77
CA ARG A 44 -3.59 -5.37 -7.94
C ARG A 44 -2.64 -4.33 -7.40
N TYR A 45 -2.51 -3.24 -8.17
CA TYR A 45 -1.66 -2.11 -7.84
C TYR A 45 -1.83 -1.68 -6.38
N GLY A 46 -0.74 -1.80 -5.61
CA GLY A 46 -0.64 -1.37 -4.22
C GLY A 46 -1.42 -2.19 -3.19
N GLN A 47 -2.14 -3.25 -3.57
CA GLN A 47 -2.92 -4.07 -2.61
C GLN A 47 -2.17 -5.31 -2.11
N GLY A 48 -1.11 -5.72 -2.81
CA GLY A 48 -0.29 -6.85 -2.42
C GLY A 48 1.06 -6.47 -1.82
N VAL A 49 1.91 -7.48 -1.65
CA VAL A 49 3.32 -7.29 -1.27
C VAL A 49 4.05 -6.64 -2.43
N ASN A 50 4.45 -5.39 -2.29
CA ASN A 50 5.03 -4.61 -3.38
C ASN A 50 6.22 -3.75 -2.94
N TRP A 51 7.16 -3.59 -3.88
CA TRP A 51 8.26 -2.66 -3.76
C TRP A 51 8.52 -1.97 -5.10
N LYS A 52 7.97 -0.77 -5.28
CA LYS A 52 7.98 -0.06 -6.57
C LYS A 52 9.38 0.16 -7.15
N ASP A 53 10.38 0.43 -6.32
CA ASP A 53 11.74 0.73 -6.79
C ASP A 53 12.51 -0.53 -7.27
N TRP A 54 11.94 -1.72 -7.10
CA TRP A 54 12.57 -2.99 -7.46
C TRP A 54 11.78 -3.68 -8.56
N ASN A 55 10.51 -3.99 -8.29
CA ASN A 55 9.61 -4.56 -9.27
C ASN A 55 8.16 -4.28 -8.83
N THR A 56 7.42 -3.52 -9.62
CA THR A 56 5.98 -3.37 -9.43
C THR A 56 5.27 -4.61 -9.95
N HIS A 57 4.66 -5.39 -9.05
CA HIS A 57 3.57 -6.29 -9.44
C HIS A 57 2.39 -5.43 -9.90
N GLY A 58 2.16 -5.42 -11.21
CA GLY A 58 1.08 -4.65 -11.83
C GLY A 58 1.09 -4.58 -13.35
N ASN A 59 2.14 -5.02 -14.05
CA ASN A 59 2.07 -5.27 -15.49
C ASN A 59 3.01 -6.42 -15.87
N PRO A 60 2.54 -7.59 -16.32
CA PRO A 60 3.32 -8.31 -17.31
C PRO A 60 3.55 -7.36 -18.50
N PRO A 61 4.74 -7.35 -19.13
CA PRO A 61 4.89 -6.66 -20.40
C PRO A 61 3.86 -7.25 -21.38
N SER A 62 3.10 -6.37 -22.03
CA SER A 62 2.28 -6.72 -23.21
C SER A 62 3.13 -7.41 -24.26
#